data_AF-A0A357D6X5-F1
#
_entry.id   AF-A0A357D6X5-F1
#
_cell.length_a   1.000
_cell.length_b   1.000
_cell.length_c   1.000
_cell.angle_alpha   90.00
_cell.angle_beta   90.00
_cell.angle_gamma   90.00
#
_symmetry.space_group_name_H-M   'P 1'
#
loop_
_entity.id
_entity.type
_entity.pdbx_description
1 polymer ?
#
loop_
_entity_poly.entity_id
_entity_poly.type
_entity_poly.pdbx_seq_one_letter_code
_entity_poly.pdbx_strand_id
1 'polypeptide(L)'
;VALKGPITTPIGTGFRSVNVALRQSLDLYACVRPCKSYPGVRSRYSDIDLVLVRENTEDLYAGVEFDAETPEAKRIIEMAPAGKIHPASAISIKPIS
;
A
#
# COMPACT_ATOMS: atom_id res chain seq x y z
N VAL A 1 -20.59 11.37 -6.02
CA VAL A 1 -20.39 10.15 -6.84
C VAL A 1 -19.59 10.53 -8.07
N ALA A 2 -18.58 9.74 -8.45
CA ALA A 2 -17.68 10.06 -9.57
C ALA A 2 -17.21 8.78 -10.28
N LEU A 3 -16.83 8.89 -11.55
CA LEU A 3 -16.15 7.85 -12.32
C LEU A 3 -14.75 8.36 -12.66
N LYS A 4 -13.69 7.60 -12.33
CA LYS A 4 -12.32 7.98 -12.66
C LYS A 4 -11.60 6.90 -13.45
N GLY A 5 -10.82 7.33 -14.45
CA GLY A 5 -9.85 6.47 -15.14
C GLY A 5 -8.62 6.18 -14.28
N PRO A 6 -7.65 5.40 -14.82
CA PRO A 6 -6.33 5.26 -14.21
C PRO A 6 -5.57 6.61 -14.30
N ILE A 7 -4.91 7.00 -13.19
CA ILE A 7 -4.08 8.20 -13.12
C ILE A 7 -2.67 7.74 -12.77
N THR A 8 -1.72 7.97 -13.67
CA THR A 8 -0.31 7.61 -13.49
C THR A 8 0.30 8.43 -12.35
N THR A 9 0.94 7.76 -11.40
CA THR A 9 1.72 8.43 -10.35
C THR A 9 3.20 8.34 -10.73
N PRO A 10 3.93 9.46 -10.84
CA PRO A 10 5.37 9.42 -11.10
C PRO A 10 6.11 8.77 -9.92
N ILE A 11 7.11 7.95 -10.23
CA ILE A 11 7.94 7.25 -9.25
C ILE A 11 9.21 8.08 -9.01
N GLY A 12 9.52 8.41 -7.76
CA GLY A 12 10.79 9.01 -7.35
C GLY A 12 10.85 10.55 -7.29
N THR A 13 10.09 11.28 -8.10
CA THR A 13 10.01 12.75 -8.03
C THR A 13 8.59 13.25 -8.34
N GLY A 14 8.03 14.09 -7.45
CA GLY A 14 6.72 14.73 -7.67
C GLY A 14 5.78 14.74 -6.46
N PHE A 15 4.51 15.06 -6.71
CA PHE A 15 3.45 15.17 -5.71
C PHE A 15 3.04 13.79 -5.17
N ARG A 16 2.52 13.76 -3.92
CA ARG A 16 1.82 12.59 -3.37
C ARG A 16 0.76 12.08 -4.35
N SER A 17 0.61 10.77 -4.47
CA SER A 17 -0.32 10.15 -5.43
C SER A 17 -1.72 10.76 -5.33
N VAL A 18 -2.23 11.29 -6.44
CA VAL A 18 -3.59 11.85 -6.54
C VAL A 18 -4.65 10.84 -6.11
N ASN A 19 -4.41 9.55 -6.37
CA ASN A 19 -5.31 8.48 -5.96
C ASN A 19 -5.38 8.37 -4.42
N VAL A 20 -4.25 8.53 -3.73
CA VAL A 20 -4.18 8.48 -2.25
C VAL A 20 -4.83 9.73 -1.66
N ALA A 21 -4.53 10.90 -2.23
CA ALA A 21 -5.11 12.17 -1.79
C ALA A 21 -6.65 12.14 -1.88
N LEU A 22 -7.22 11.63 -2.98
CA LEU A 22 -8.67 11.48 -3.15
C LEU A 22 -9.30 10.53 -2.14
N ARG A 23 -8.60 9.46 -1.75
CA ARG A 23 -9.12 8.48 -0.79
C ARG A 23 -9.17 9.07 0.61
N GLN A 24 -8.12 9.78 0.99
CA GLN A 24 -8.02 10.44 2.29
C GLN A 24 -9.00 11.62 2.39
N SER A 25 -9.09 12.47 1.36
CA SER A 25 -9.94 13.67 1.41
C SER A 25 -11.44 13.36 1.38
N LEU A 26 -11.82 12.23 0.79
CA LEU A 26 -13.22 11.79 0.68
C LEU A 26 -13.57 10.66 1.65
N ASP A 27 -12.67 10.32 2.58
CA ASP A 27 -12.85 9.25 3.58
C ASP A 27 -13.29 7.90 2.96
N LEU A 28 -12.66 7.53 1.84
CA LEU A 28 -12.97 6.30 1.09
C LEU A 28 -12.21 5.11 1.69
N TYR A 29 -12.60 4.70 2.89
CA TYR A 29 -11.95 3.66 3.69
C TYR A 29 -12.00 2.26 3.07
N ALA A 30 -13.04 1.92 2.31
CA ALA A 30 -13.21 0.61 1.70
C ALA A 30 -12.95 0.61 0.19
N CYS A 31 -11.96 -0.17 -0.24
CA CYS A 31 -11.73 -0.49 -1.65
C CYS A 31 -12.26 -1.90 -1.95
N VAL A 32 -13.44 -1.96 -2.58
CA VAL A 32 -14.10 -3.23 -2.97
C VAL A 32 -13.65 -3.67 -4.36
N ARG A 33 -13.14 -4.90 -4.47
CA ARG A 33 -12.64 -5.50 -5.71
C ARG A 33 -13.27 -6.88 -5.95
N PRO A 34 -14.40 -6.94 -6.68
CA PRO A 34 -14.97 -8.21 -7.12
C PRO A 34 -14.07 -8.89 -8.16
N CYS A 35 -13.74 -10.15 -7.93
CA CYS A 35 -12.99 -10.99 -8.85
C CYS A 35 -13.86 -12.19 -9.20
N LYS A 36 -14.26 -12.29 -10.47
CA LYS A 36 -15.04 -13.42 -10.96
C LYS A 36 -14.48 -13.99 -12.25
N SER A 37 -14.64 -15.29 -12.46
CA SER A 37 -14.35 -15.93 -13.74
C SER A 37 -15.38 -15.48 -14.79
N TYR A 38 -14.90 -15.11 -15.97
CA TYR A 38 -15.75 -14.71 -17.10
C TYR A 38 -15.70 -15.75 -18.22
N PRO A 39 -16.85 -16.12 -18.82
CA PRO A 39 -16.88 -16.98 -20.00
C PRO A 39 -15.98 -16.43 -21.11
N GLY A 40 -15.13 -17.29 -21.69
CA GLY A 40 -14.22 -16.92 -22.78
C GLY A 40 -12.87 -16.33 -22.34
N VAL A 41 -12.68 -16.01 -21.06
CA VAL A 41 -11.38 -15.52 -20.56
C VAL A 41 -10.50 -16.70 -20.17
N ARG A 42 -9.41 -16.92 -20.91
CA ARG A 42 -8.39 -17.93 -20.57
C ARG A 42 -7.70 -17.52 -19.27
N SER A 43 -7.85 -18.34 -18.25
CA SER A 43 -7.14 -18.20 -16.98
C SER A 43 -6.72 -19.58 -16.46
N ARG A 44 -5.70 -19.63 -15.60
CA ARG A 44 -5.23 -20.89 -14.99
C ARG A 44 -6.29 -21.50 -14.06
N TYR A 45 -7.13 -20.66 -13.46
CA TYR A 45 -8.10 -21.05 -12.44
C TYR A 45 -9.51 -20.80 -12.93
N SER A 46 -10.40 -21.75 -12.72
CA SER A 46 -11.82 -21.68 -13.08
C SER A 46 -12.69 -21.49 -11.85
N ASP A 47 -13.93 -21.03 -12.05
CA ASP A 47 -14.96 -20.92 -11.01
C ASP A 47 -14.55 -20.03 -9.82
N ILE A 48 -13.94 -18.89 -10.13
CA ILE A 48 -13.63 -17.87 -9.13
C ILE A 48 -14.87 -17.01 -8.94
N ASP A 49 -15.33 -16.89 -7.70
CA ASP A 49 -16.28 -15.88 -7.25
C ASP A 49 -15.88 -15.40 -5.85
N LEU A 50 -15.18 -14.26 -5.78
CA LEU A 50 -14.73 -13.69 -4.52
C LEU A 50 -14.73 -12.17 -4.56
N VAL A 51 -14.84 -11.56 -3.39
CA VAL A 51 -14.74 -10.12 -3.21
C VAL A 51 -13.60 -9.81 -2.25
N LEU A 52 -12.61 -9.06 -2.74
CA LEU A 52 -11.57 -8.49 -1.91
C LEU A 52 -12.04 -7.14 -1.36
N VAL A 53 -12.13 -7.05 -0.03
CA VAL A 53 -12.34 -5.78 0.67
C VAL A 53 -11.01 -5.35 1.26
N ARG A 54 -10.43 -4.29 0.68
CA ARG A 54 -9.16 -3.72 1.13
C ARG A 54 -9.40 -2.43 1.90
N GLU A 55 -8.78 -2.33 3.07
CA GLU A 55 -8.62 -1.09 3.84
C GLU A 55 -7.71 -0.10 3.06
N ASN A 56 -8.13 1.17 3.00
CA ASN A 56 -7.66 2.13 2.00
C ASN A 56 -7.40 3.55 2.56
N THR A 57 -7.56 3.72 3.88
CA THR A 57 -7.37 4.95 4.65
C THR A 57 -6.00 4.98 5.36
N GLU A 58 -5.53 3.82 5.84
CA GLU A 58 -4.32 3.67 6.63
C GLU A 58 -3.26 2.86 5.84
N ASP A 59 -2.19 2.36 6.49
CA ASP A 59 -1.07 1.59 5.89
C ASP A 59 0.17 2.42 5.48
N LEU A 60 1.09 1.83 4.69
CA LEU A 60 2.36 2.43 4.20
C LEU A 60 2.22 3.78 3.48
N TYR A 61 1.00 4.27 3.22
CA TYR A 61 0.73 5.57 2.61
C TYR A 61 1.06 6.77 3.51
N ALA A 62 1.39 6.54 4.78
CA ALA A 62 1.97 7.56 5.66
C ALA A 62 3.27 8.14 5.08
N GLY A 63 4.02 7.34 4.31
CA GLY A 63 5.25 7.78 3.63
C GLY A 63 6.40 8.03 4.61
N VAL A 64 6.40 7.35 5.75
CA VAL A 64 7.49 7.41 6.74
C VAL A 64 8.46 6.29 6.41
N GLU A 65 9.39 6.59 5.50
CA GLU A 65 10.40 5.65 4.99
C GLU A 65 11.80 6.18 5.32
N PHE A 66 12.65 5.30 5.83
CA PHE A 66 14.06 5.55 6.12
C PHE A 66 14.92 4.61 5.28
N ASP A 67 15.80 5.19 4.47
CA ASP A 67 16.72 4.42 3.65
C ASP A 67 17.65 3.55 4.50
N ALA A 68 18.13 2.46 3.90
CA ALA A 68 19.09 1.57 4.52
C ALA A 68 20.34 2.35 4.96
N GLU A 69 20.94 1.90 6.06
CA GLU A 69 22.18 2.46 6.63
C GLU A 69 22.09 3.89 7.21
N THR A 70 20.93 4.55 7.13
CA THR A 70 20.69 5.84 7.78
C THR A 70 20.73 5.73 9.31
N PRO A 71 21.16 6.78 10.03
CA PRO A 71 21.13 6.81 11.50
C PRO A 71 19.74 6.58 12.09
N GLU A 72 18.69 7.03 11.41
CA GLU A 72 17.29 6.86 11.78
C GLU A 72 16.88 5.38 11.68
N ALA A 73 17.17 4.73 10.55
CA ALA A 73 16.86 3.31 10.35
C ALA A 73 17.57 2.44 11.40
N LYS A 74 18.85 2.71 11.68
CA LYS A 74 19.63 1.97 12.69
C LYS A 74 19.04 2.11 14.09
N ARG A 75 18.65 3.32 14.50
CA ARG A 75 17.98 3.55 15.79
C ARG A 75 16.68 2.75 15.92
N ILE A 76 15.88 2.68 14.85
CA ILE A 76 14.63 1.91 14.87
C ILE A 76 14.91 0.40 14.93
N ILE A 77 15.94 -0.08 14.23
CA ILE A 77 16.36 -1.49 14.28
C ILE A 77 16.84 -1.87 15.68
N GLU A 78 17.59 -1.00 16.35
CA GLU A 78 18.05 -1.20 17.73
C GLU A 78 16.91 -1.25 18.75
N MET A 79 15.81 -0.53 18.50
CA MET A 79 14.60 -0.61 19.33
C MET A 79 13.81 -1.92 19.12
N ALA A 80 14.03 -2.63 18.02
CA ALA A 80 13.35 -3.89 17.75
C ALA A 80 13.99 -5.04 18.55
N PRO A 81 13.23 -6.11 18.87
CA PRO A 81 13.79 -7.27 19.55
C PRO A 81 14.95 -7.87 18.75
N ALA A 82 16.04 -8.22 19.45
CA ALA A 82 17.27 -8.68 18.83
C ALA A 82 17.02 -9.84 17.84
N GLY A 83 17.60 -9.72 16.63
CA GLY A 83 17.53 -10.74 15.58
C GLY A 83 16.27 -10.72 14.71
N LYS A 84 15.31 -9.82 14.96
CA LYS A 84 14.08 -9.71 14.15
C LYS A 84 14.27 -8.94 12.83
N ILE A 85 15.19 -7.97 12.81
CA ILE A 85 15.40 -7.08 11.67
C ILE A 85 16.88 -7.11 11.30
N HIS A 86 17.16 -7.22 10.00
CA HIS A 86 18.54 -7.23 9.51
C HIS A 86 19.15 -5.81 9.66
N PRO A 87 20.41 -5.65 10.12
CA PRO A 87 21.01 -4.33 10.36
C PRO A 87 21.09 -3.40 9.14
N ALA A 88 21.09 -3.98 7.93
CA ALA A 88 21.10 -3.25 6.66
C ALA A 88 19.70 -3.06 6.04
N SER A 89 18.62 -3.31 6.79
CA SER A 89 17.26 -3.10 6.30
C SER A 89 16.92 -1.61 6.21
N ALA A 90 16.27 -1.19 5.12
CA ALA A 90 15.47 0.03 5.10
C ALA A 90 14.23 -0.18 5.99
N ILE A 91 13.75 0.90 6.62
CA ILE A 91 12.62 0.86 7.55
C ILE A 91 11.48 1.68 6.99
N SER A 92 10.31 1.05 6.84
CA SER A 92 9.06 1.75 6.59
C SER A 92 8.16 1.58 7.80
N ILE A 93 7.69 2.69 8.35
CA ILE A 93 6.77 2.67 9.50
C ILE A 93 5.36 2.60 8.96
N LYS A 94 4.63 1.57 9.41
CA LYS A 94 3.20 1.45 9.27
C LYS A 94 2.54 1.90 10.59
N PRO A 95 1.99 3.13 10.68
CA PRO A 95 1.16 3.51 11.80
C PRO A 95 -0.09 2.62 11.79
N ILE A 96 -0.47 2.12 12.96
CA ILE A 96 -1.72 1.39 13.18
C ILE A 96 -2.40 2.14 14.32
N SER A 97 -3.59 2.71 14.09
CA SER A 97 -4.40 3.35 15.13
C SER A 97 -5.47 2.41 15.67
#